data_AF-A0AAW5U756-F1
#
_entry.id   AF-A0AAW5U756-F1
#
_cell.length_a   1.000
_cell.length_b   1.000
_cell.length_c   1.000
_cell.angle_alpha   90.00
_cell.angle_beta   90.00
_cell.angle_gamma   90.00
#
_symmetry.space_group_name_H-M   'P 1'
#
loop_
_entity.id
_entity.type
_entity.pdbx_description
1 polymer ?
#
loop_
_entity_poly.entity_id
_entity_poly.type
_entity_poly.pdbx_seq_one_letter_code
_entity_poly.pdbx_strand_id
1 'polypeptide(L)'
;MKQRNGSFHYIVDLASNPTGVELSTGGIYDNAENVLIAGRVAVFTDSSIEAMQIYKEILRAMNKCFTRKNNIFVSQEVLSLLEDGWRLTCNYNAPCENDFK
;
A
#
# COMPACT_ATOMS: atom_id res chain seq x y z
N MET A 1 -5.59 17.22 -7.66
CA MET A 1 -6.79 18.10 -7.77
C MET A 1 -7.26 18.50 -6.38
N LYS A 2 -7.72 19.75 -6.23
CA LYS A 2 -8.32 20.23 -4.98
C LYS A 2 -9.75 19.70 -4.84
N GLN A 3 -10.06 19.05 -3.72
CA GLN A 3 -11.37 18.50 -3.42
C GLN A 3 -12.32 19.58 -2.88
N ARG A 4 -13.63 19.28 -2.88
CA ARG A 4 -14.68 20.18 -2.36
C ARG A 4 -14.53 20.51 -0.87
N ASN A 5 -13.93 19.61 -0.08
CA ASN A 5 -13.61 19.83 1.33
C ASN A 5 -12.31 20.63 1.54
N GLY A 6 -11.66 21.12 0.48
CA GLY A 6 -10.42 21.86 0.54
C GLY A 6 -9.15 21.02 0.62
N SER A 7 -9.26 19.68 0.71
CA SER A 7 -8.12 18.77 0.65
C SER A 7 -7.52 18.72 -0.77
N PHE A 8 -6.32 18.16 -0.89
CA PHE A 8 -5.70 17.89 -2.18
C PHE A 8 -5.51 16.38 -2.34
N HIS A 9 -6.01 15.83 -3.44
CA HIS A 9 -5.62 14.50 -3.90
C HIS A 9 -4.52 14.65 -4.94
N TYR A 10 -3.36 14.07 -4.68
CA TYR A 10 -2.30 13.92 -5.66
C TYR A 10 -2.30 12.47 -6.13
N ILE A 11 -2.37 12.28 -7.44
CA ILE A 11 -2.11 10.98 -8.06
C ILE A 11 -0.72 11.12 -8.66
N VAL A 12 0.24 10.38 -8.13
CA VAL A 12 1.57 10.27 -8.74
C VAL A 12 1.49 9.13 -9.73
N ASP A 13 1.37 9.47 -11.01
CA ASP A 13 1.46 8.47 -12.07
C ASP A 13 2.95 8.10 -12.25
N LEU A 14 3.28 6.84 -11.96
CA LEU A 14 4.62 6.30 -12.17
C LEU A 14 5.08 6.46 -13.62
N ALA A 15 4.18 6.42 -14.62
CA ALA A 15 4.57 6.64 -16.01
C ALA A 15 5.04 8.10 -16.26
N SER A 16 4.51 9.06 -15.49
CA SER A 16 4.91 10.47 -15.59
C SER A 16 6.20 10.79 -14.82
N ASN A 17 6.58 9.95 -13.85
CA ASN A 17 7.85 10.02 -13.14
C ASN A 17 8.51 8.62 -13.07
N PRO A 18 9.02 8.12 -14.21
CA PRO A 18 9.49 6.74 -14.33
C PRO A 18 10.81 6.49 -13.57
N THR A 19 11.47 7.55 -13.12
CA THR A 19 12.66 7.51 -12.26
C THR A 19 12.33 7.58 -10.76
N GLY A 20 11.05 7.69 -10.41
CA GLY A 20 10.59 7.77 -9.04
C GLY A 20 10.23 6.41 -8.43
N VAL A 21 10.04 6.42 -7.11
CA VAL A 21 9.41 5.31 -6.37
C VAL A 21 8.12 5.83 -5.75
N GLU A 22 7.01 5.15 -6.03
CA GLU A 22 5.72 5.39 -5.39
C GLU A 22 5.72 4.72 -4.02
N LEU A 23 5.35 5.47 -2.99
CA LEU A 23 5.08 4.98 -1.64
C LEU A 23 3.71 5.48 -1.20
N SER A 24 2.78 4.55 -1.00
CA SER A 24 1.45 4.77 -0.46
C SER A 24 1.29 3.96 0.80
N THR A 25 0.99 4.61 1.92
CA THR A 25 0.76 3.95 3.20
C THR A 25 -0.64 3.35 3.25
N GLY A 26 -0.74 2.11 3.72
CA GLY A 26 -2.01 1.51 4.07
C GLY A 26 -2.55 2.01 5.41
N GLY A 27 -3.69 1.49 5.84
CA GLY A 27 -4.25 1.81 7.14
C GLY A 27 -5.73 1.47 7.28
N ILE A 28 -6.32 1.91 8.39
CA ILE A 28 -7.75 1.78 8.66
C ILE A 28 -8.53 2.67 7.69
N TYR A 29 -9.64 2.13 7.17
CA TYR A 29 -10.55 2.86 6.30
C TYR A 29 -11.78 3.32 7.06
N ASP A 30 -11.78 4.58 7.49
CA ASP A 30 -12.79 5.12 8.40
C ASP A 30 -14.23 5.14 7.83
N ASN A 31 -14.41 4.99 6.50
CA ASN A 31 -15.73 4.98 5.88
C ASN A 31 -16.41 3.61 5.86
N ALA A 32 -15.77 2.56 6.39
CA ALA A 32 -16.37 1.24 6.53
C ALA A 32 -15.89 0.54 7.81
N GLU A 33 -16.76 -0.27 8.38
CA GLU A 33 -16.43 -1.04 9.58
C GLU A 33 -15.44 -2.17 9.25
N ASN A 34 -14.39 -2.30 10.06
CA ASN A 34 -13.41 -3.38 10.01
C ASN A 34 -12.70 -3.57 8.65
N VAL A 35 -12.36 -2.46 8.00
CA VAL A 35 -11.63 -2.48 6.71
C VAL A 35 -10.26 -1.83 6.84
N LEU A 36 -9.24 -2.55 6.37
CA LEU A 36 -7.88 -2.10 6.16
C LEU A 36 -7.62 -1.96 4.66
N ILE A 37 -7.04 -0.83 4.26
CA ILE A 37 -6.52 -0.62 2.91
C ILE A 37 -5.03 -0.97 2.89
N ALA A 38 -4.63 -1.86 2.01
CA ALA A 38 -3.23 -2.20 1.79
C ALA A 38 -2.49 -1.02 1.14
N GLY A 39 -1.33 -0.70 1.68
CA GLY A 39 -0.40 0.24 1.06
C GLY A 39 0.26 -0.34 -0.18
N ARG A 40 1.04 0.48 -0.87
CA ARG A 40 1.73 0.12 -2.10
C ARG A 40 3.12 0.73 -2.13
N VAL A 41 4.11 -0.07 -2.52
CA VAL A 41 5.43 0.40 -2.95
C VAL A 41 5.61 -0.04 -4.40
N ALA A 42 5.83 0.89 -5.31
CA ALA A 42 5.93 0.58 -6.74
C ALA A 42 6.97 1.44 -7.44
N VAL A 43 7.52 0.89 -8.52
CA VAL A 43 8.57 1.49 -9.35
C VAL A 43 8.38 1.03 -10.78
N PHE A 44 8.79 1.84 -11.75
CA PHE A 44 8.82 1.44 -13.15
C PHE A 44 10.15 0.72 -13.44
N THR A 45 10.12 -0.61 -13.47
CA THR A 45 11.31 -1.47 -13.36
C THR A 45 12.35 -1.27 -14.46
N ASP A 46 11.92 -0.82 -15.63
CA ASP A 46 12.75 -0.76 -16.84
C ASP A 46 13.30 0.65 -17.10
N SER A 47 12.95 1.64 -16.27
CA SER A 47 13.25 3.05 -16.55
C SER A 47 14.37 3.66 -15.71
N SER A 48 14.72 3.09 -14.55
CA SER A 48 15.81 3.62 -13.72
C SER A 48 16.41 2.57 -12.78
N ILE A 49 17.74 2.45 -12.84
CA ILE A 49 18.51 1.60 -11.92
C ILE A 49 18.45 2.18 -10.49
N GLU A 50 18.53 3.51 -10.36
CA GLU A 50 18.50 4.24 -9.10
C GLU A 50 17.15 4.05 -8.39
N ALA A 51 16.04 4.17 -9.12
CA ALA A 51 14.70 3.92 -8.58
C ALA A 51 14.57 2.48 -8.07
N MET A 52 15.10 1.51 -8.83
CA MET A 52 15.14 0.11 -8.42
C MET A 52 16.01 -0.14 -7.18
N GLN A 53 17.10 0.60 -7.01
CA GLN A 53 17.93 0.53 -5.80
C GLN A 53 17.17 1.06 -4.58
N ILE A 54 16.50 2.22 -4.70
CA ILE A 54 15.67 2.79 -3.64
C ILE A 54 14.53 1.83 -3.26
N TYR A 55 13.84 1.27 -4.25
CA TYR A 55 12.80 0.26 -4.03
C TYR A 55 13.31 -0.94 -3.22
N LYS A 56 14.49 -1.46 -3.56
CA LYS A 56 15.12 -2.57 -2.83
C LYS A 56 15.48 -2.19 -1.39
N GLU A 57 15.97 -0.98 -1.15
CA GLU A 57 16.26 -0.51 0.21
C GLU A 57 14.99 -0.35 1.06
N ILE A 58 13.91 0.18 0.48
CA ILE A 58 12.61 0.24 1.15
C ILE A 58 12.13 -1.17 1.50
N LEU A 59 12.17 -2.12 0.55
CA LEU A 59 11.80 -3.51 0.83
C LEU A 59 12.68 -4.12 1.92
N ARG A 60 13.99 -3.87 1.93
CA ARG A 60 14.89 -4.36 2.99
C ARG A 60 14.50 -3.80 4.35
N ALA A 61 14.16 -2.52 4.44
CA ALA A 61 13.67 -1.91 5.68
C ALA A 61 12.33 -2.53 6.11
N MET A 62 11.38 -2.69 5.19
CA MET A 62 10.08 -3.30 5.48
C MET A 62 10.20 -4.75 5.99
N ASN A 63 11.08 -5.56 5.38
CA ASN A 63 11.33 -6.93 5.84
C ASN A 63 11.90 -7.01 7.27
N LYS A 64 12.56 -5.95 7.76
CA LYS A 64 13.06 -5.90 9.14
C LYS A 64 11.98 -5.53 10.15
N CYS A 65 10.99 -4.74 9.73
CA CYS A 65 9.99 -4.14 10.62
C CYS A 65 8.63 -4.84 10.59
N PHE A 66 8.32 -5.59 9.52
CA PHE A 66 7.02 -6.16 9.28
C PHE A 66 7.10 -7.64 8.94
N THR A 67 6.02 -8.36 9.21
CA THR A 67 5.87 -9.74 8.75
C THR A 67 5.38 -9.72 7.32
N ARG A 68 6.05 -10.48 6.44
CA ARG A 68 5.59 -10.65 5.06
C ARG A 68 4.60 -11.82 4.99
N LYS A 69 3.36 -11.54 4.60
CA LYS A 69 2.33 -12.54 4.28
C LYS A 69 2.01 -12.44 2.79
N ASN A 70 2.35 -13.48 2.03
CA ASN A 70 2.26 -13.46 0.58
C ASN A 70 3.00 -12.24 -0.03
N ASN A 71 2.25 -11.34 -0.67
CA ASN A 71 2.77 -10.14 -1.33
C ASN A 71 2.62 -8.86 -0.50
N ILE A 72 2.29 -8.96 0.80
CA ILE A 72 2.05 -7.79 1.66
C ILE A 72 2.89 -7.86 2.93
N PHE A 73 3.25 -6.68 3.40
CA PHE A 73 3.85 -6.44 4.71
C PHE A 73 2.77 -6.04 5.71
N VAL A 74 2.69 -6.76 6.82
CA VAL A 74 1.72 -6.54 7.89
C VAL A 74 2.44 -6.35 9.22
N SER A 75 1.95 -5.41 10.03
CA SER A 75 2.39 -5.26 11.43
C SER A 75 1.70 -6.31 12.31
N GLN A 76 2.20 -6.49 13.54
CA GLN A 76 1.56 -7.38 14.51
C GLN A 76 0.15 -6.93 14.86
N GLU A 77 -0.08 -5.62 14.99
CA GLU A 77 -1.41 -5.05 15.22
C GLU A 77 -2.39 -5.42 14.10
N VAL A 78 -1.95 -5.31 12.84
CA VAL A 78 -2.77 -5.71 11.68
C VAL A 78 -3.06 -7.20 11.69
N LEU A 79 -2.11 -8.04 12.11
CA LEU A 79 -2.35 -9.49 12.23
C LEU A 79 -3.48 -9.80 13.22
N SER A 80 -3.49 -9.15 14.39
CA SER A 80 -4.59 -9.31 15.36
C SER A 80 -5.94 -8.87 14.80
N LEU A 81 -5.98 -7.73 14.10
CA LEU A 81 -7.22 -7.28 13.44
C LEU A 81 -7.72 -8.30 12.40
N LEU A 82 -6.81 -8.90 11.62
CA LEU A 82 -7.18 -9.94 10.65
C LEU A 82 -7.72 -11.20 11.32
N GLU A 83 -7.20 -11.59 12.49
CA GLU A 83 -7.72 -12.70 13.29
C GLU A 83 -9.13 -12.39 13.83
N ASP A 84 -9.40 -11.13 14.16
CA ASP A 84 -10.73 -10.62 14.55
C ASP A 84 -11.71 -10.48 13.37
N GLY A 85 -11.32 -10.89 12.16
CA GLY A 85 -12.16 -10.90 10.97
C GLY A 85 -12.17 -9.60 10.18
N TRP A 86 -11.20 -8.70 10.42
CA TRP A 86 -11.04 -7.50 9.59
C TRP A 86 -10.66 -7.86 8.17
N ARG A 87 -11.12 -7.02 7.25
CA ARG A 87 -10.87 -7.14 5.82
C ARG A 87 -9.60 -6.38 5.44
N LEU A 88 -8.70 -7.00 4.66
CA LEU A 88 -7.54 -6.31 4.06
C LEU A 88 -7.63 -6.34 2.53
N THR A 89 -7.75 -5.16 1.92
CA THR A 89 -7.97 -5.03 0.47
C THR A 89 -7.25 -3.83 -0.12
N CYS A 90 -7.06 -3.79 -1.44
CA CYS A 90 -6.57 -2.59 -2.13
C CYS A 90 -7.70 -1.62 -2.50
N ASN A 91 -8.95 -2.10 -2.53
CA ASN A 91 -10.12 -1.31 -2.89
C ASN A 91 -11.34 -1.85 -2.15
N TYR A 92 -11.93 -1.04 -1.27
CA TYR A 92 -13.15 -1.39 -0.53
C TYR A 92 -14.29 -1.88 -1.42
N ASN A 93 -14.45 -1.30 -2.62
CA ASN A 93 -15.52 -1.66 -3.54
C ASN A 93 -15.27 -2.97 -4.31
N ALA A 94 -14.08 -3.58 -4.18
CA ALA A 94 -13.81 -4.87 -4.79
C ALA A 94 -14.56 -5.99 -4.04
N PRO A 95 -14.91 -7.12 -4.69
CA PRO A 95 -15.43 -8.30 -3.99
C PRO A 95 -14.48 -8.81 -2.90
N CYS A 96 -15.01 -9.33 -1.79
CA CYS A 96 -14.19 -9.85 -0.69
C CYS A 96 -13.32 -11.06 -1.08
N GLU A 97 -13.69 -11.76 -2.16
CA GLU A 97 -12.87 -12.86 -2.70
C GLU A 97 -11.47 -12.39 -3.16
N ASN A 98 -11.36 -11.10 -3.50
CA ASN A 98 -10.11 -10.46 -3.93
C ASN A 98 -9.28 -9.90 -2.76
N ASP A 99 -9.74 -10.10 -1.53
CA ASP A 99 -9.02 -9.66 -0.36
C ASP A 99 -7.72 -10.43 -0.19
N PHE A 100 -6.77 -9.76 0.42
CA PHE A 100 -5.48 -10.34 0.68
C PHE A 100 -5.58 -11.34 1.83
N LYS A 101 -5.40 -12.61 1.49
CA LYS A 101 -5.41 -13.74 2.43
C LYS A 101 -4.03 -13.98 3.03
#